data_AF-A0A3M1D6X1-F1
#
_entry.id   AF-A0A3M1D6X1-F1
#
_cell.length_a   1.000
_cell.length_b   1.000
_cell.length_c   1.000
_cell.angle_alpha   90.00
_cell.angle_beta   90.00
_cell.angle_gamma   90.00
#
_symmetry.space_group_name_H-M   'P 1'
#
loop_
_entity.id
_entity.type
_entity.pdbx_description
1 polymer ?
#
loop_
_entity_poly.entity_id
_entity_poly.type
_entity_poly.pdbx_seq_one_letter_code
_entity_poly.pdbx_strand_id
1 'polypeptide(L)'
;MIVTLAELGSIIYDGNSFIDIPPYAVDLVDATGAGDTYMAGFTFEYLRSGDLQRAGCFASCTSSIMIEHVGPDFPLTETAVRQRQEQLLGMTGFKAAVTVNA
;
A
#
# COMPACT_ATOMS: atom_id res chain seq x y z
N MET A 1 -3.95 13.80 0.61
CA MET A 1 -5.12 12.93 0.92
C MET A 1 -4.81 11.53 0.42
N ILE A 2 -5.20 10.49 1.15
CA ILE A 2 -4.99 9.08 0.76
C ILE A 2 -6.35 8.39 0.75
N VAL A 3 -6.65 7.64 -0.31
CA VAL A 3 -7.85 6.81 -0.44
C VAL A 3 -7.41 5.38 -0.72
N THR A 4 -7.67 4.46 0.19
CA THR A 4 -7.43 3.03 -0.01
C THR A 4 -8.64 2.40 -0.70
N LEU A 5 -8.37 1.50 -1.66
CA LEU A 5 -9.36 0.90 -2.55
C LEU A 5 -9.33 -0.63 -2.46
N ALA A 6 -8.97 -1.17 -1.29
CA ALA A 6 -8.80 -2.59 -1.03
C ALA A 6 -7.88 -3.25 -2.10
N GLU A 7 -8.35 -4.31 -2.77
CA GLU A 7 -7.60 -5.04 -3.79
C GLU A 7 -7.28 -4.22 -5.05
N LEU A 8 -7.84 -3.01 -5.20
CA LEU A 8 -7.53 -2.09 -6.29
C LEU A 8 -6.34 -1.17 -5.97
N GLY A 9 -5.74 -1.30 -4.77
CA GLY A 9 -4.60 -0.50 -4.33
C GLY A 9 -5.03 0.77 -3.60
N SER A 10 -4.39 1.90 -3.91
CA SER A 10 -4.78 3.19 -3.34
C SER A 10 -4.41 4.35 -4.25
N ILE A 11 -4.99 5.52 -3.95
CA ILE A 11 -4.70 6.77 -4.64
C ILE A 11 -4.25 7.80 -3.62
N ILE A 12 -3.15 8.48 -3.90
CA ILE A 12 -2.64 9.61 -3.11
C ILE A 12 -2.82 10.89 -3.91
N TYR A 13 -3.42 11.91 -3.30
CA TYR A 13 -3.51 13.25 -3.86
C TYR A 13 -2.59 14.21 -3.08
N ASP A 14 -1.64 14.82 -3.79
CA ASP A 14 -0.63 15.72 -3.21
C ASP A 14 -1.08 17.20 -3.16
N GLY A 15 -2.24 17.52 -3.74
CA GLY A 15 -2.73 18.89 -3.91
C GLY A 15 -2.77 19.37 -5.36
N ASN A 16 -2.06 18.68 -6.25
CA ASN A 16 -1.90 19.03 -7.66
C ASN A 16 -2.18 17.83 -8.59
N SER A 17 -1.79 16.63 -8.16
CA SER A 17 -1.78 15.42 -8.97
C SER A 17 -2.21 14.19 -8.16
N PHE A 18 -2.67 13.17 -8.88
CA PHE A 18 -3.00 11.86 -8.32
C PHE A 18 -1.87 10.87 -8.60
N ILE A 19 -1.54 10.10 -7.57
CA ILE A 19 -0.50 9.08 -7.57
C ILE A 19 -1.18 7.75 -7.30
N ASP A 20 -1.19 6.88 -8.32
CA ASP A 20 -1.76 5.54 -8.24
C ASP A 20 -0.74 4.59 -7.61
N ILE A 21 -1.14 3.93 -6.52
CA ILE A 21 -0.32 2.96 -5.80
C ILE A 21 -0.85 1.56 -6.06
N PRO A 22 -0.06 0.66 -6.68
CA PRO A 22 -0.49 -0.69 -6.93
C PRO A 22 -0.67 -1.49 -5.63
N PRO A 23 -1.67 -2.39 -5.56
CA PRO A 23 -1.75 -3.40 -4.52
C PRO A 23 -0.64 -4.44 -4.72
N TYR A 24 -0.13 -5.01 -3.63
CA TYR A 24 0.65 -6.25 -3.71
C TYR A 24 -0.32 -7.44 -3.65
N ALA A 25 -0.34 -8.27 -4.69
CA ALA A 25 -1.25 -9.40 -4.78
C ALA A 25 -0.87 -10.49 -3.76
N VAL A 26 -1.85 -10.93 -2.97
CA VAL A 26 -1.72 -11.98 -1.95
C VAL A 26 -3.00 -12.81 -1.87
N ASP A 27 -2.90 -13.99 -1.28
CA ASP A 27 -4.07 -14.77 -0.87
C ASP A 27 -4.63 -14.18 0.42
N LEU A 28 -5.74 -13.44 0.32
CA LEU A 28 -6.38 -12.76 1.45
C LEU A 28 -6.88 -13.76 2.50
N VAL A 29 -6.46 -13.58 3.76
CA VAL A 29 -6.89 -14.36 4.93
C VAL A 29 -7.79 -13.53 5.84
N ASP A 30 -7.36 -12.34 6.26
CA ASP A 30 -8.12 -11.43 7.12
C ASP A 30 -7.78 -9.96 6.80
N ALA A 31 -8.77 -9.15 6.43
CA ALA A 31 -8.56 -7.73 6.09
C ALA A 31 -8.56 -6.80 7.32
N THR A 32 -8.76 -7.34 8.53
CA THR A 32 -8.91 -6.55 9.75
C THR A 32 -7.61 -5.79 10.08
N GLY A 33 -7.67 -4.46 10.09
CA GLY A 33 -6.51 -3.59 10.35
C GLY A 33 -5.69 -3.22 9.09
N ALA A 34 -6.17 -3.54 7.89
CA ALA A 34 -5.43 -3.30 6.64
C ALA A 34 -5.16 -1.80 6.44
N GLY A 35 -6.12 -0.95 6.77
CA GLY A 35 -5.97 0.51 6.74
C GLY A 35 -4.98 1.03 7.77
N ASP A 36 -4.99 0.51 8.99
CA ASP A 36 -4.09 0.96 10.07
C ASP A 36 -2.63 0.62 9.74
N THR A 37 -2.40 -0.61 9.27
CA THR A 37 -1.07 -1.07 8.83
C THR A 37 -0.59 -0.33 7.58
N TYR A 38 -1.49 -0.01 6.64
CA TYR A 38 -1.19 0.84 5.50
C TYR A 38 -0.71 2.22 5.97
N MET A 39 -1.47 2.90 6.84
CA MET A 39 -1.11 4.24 7.32
C MET A 39 0.18 4.24 8.15
N ALA A 40 0.42 3.20 8.94
CA ALA A 40 1.67 3.01 9.67
C ALA A 40 2.87 2.89 8.72
N GLY A 41 2.77 2.00 7.71
CA GLY A 41 3.81 1.82 6.69
C GLY A 41 4.04 3.10 5.87
N PHE A 42 2.97 3.79 5.47
CA PHE A 42 3.06 5.06 4.75
C PHE A 42 3.83 6.10 5.54
N THR A 43 3.44 6.31 6.81
CA THR A 43 4.05 7.32 7.67
C THR A 43 5.52 7.02 7.91
N PHE A 44 5.87 5.75 8.17
CA PHE A 44 7.24 5.32 8.36
C PHE A 44 8.14 5.66 7.16
N GLU A 45 7.74 5.24 5.95
CA GLU A 45 8.56 5.46 4.75
C GLU A 45 8.52 6.92 4.27
N TYR A 46 7.40 7.63 4.46
CA TYR A 46 7.30 9.04 4.09
C TYR A 46 8.21 9.91 4.95
N LEU A 47 8.24 9.71 6.27
CA LEU A 47 9.16 10.45 7.16
C LEU A 47 10.63 10.20 6.81
N ARG A 48 10.96 9.02 6.28
CA ARG A 48 12.32 8.63 5.90
C ARG A 48 12.73 9.15 4.53
N SER A 49 11.83 9.13 3.54
CA SER A 49 12.15 9.37 2.13
C SER A 49 11.62 10.70 1.58
N GLY A 50 10.55 11.25 2.16
CA GLY A 50 9.82 12.40 1.62
C GLY A 50 9.09 12.12 0.30
N ASP A 51 9.04 10.87 -0.17
CA ASP A 51 8.50 10.50 -1.48
C ASP A 51 7.18 9.75 -1.33
N LEU A 52 6.13 10.30 -1.96
CA LEU A 52 4.76 9.78 -1.86
C LEU A 52 4.58 8.44 -2.57
N GLN A 53 5.21 8.21 -3.71
CA GLN A 53 5.13 6.95 -4.44
C GLN A 53 5.81 5.84 -3.64
N ARG A 54 7.02 6.11 -3.13
CA ARG A 54 7.77 5.16 -2.30
C ARG A 54 7.03 4.83 -1.03
N ALA A 55 6.48 5.85 -0.35
CA ALA A 55 5.68 5.68 0.85
C ALA A 55 4.40 4.88 0.59
N GLY A 56 3.68 5.17 -0.50
CA GLY A 56 2.50 4.41 -0.91
C GLY A 56 2.82 2.95 -1.21
N CYS A 57 3.86 2.67 -2.00
CA CYS A 57 4.27 1.29 -2.28
C CYS A 57 4.69 0.55 -1.00
N PHE A 58 5.41 1.20 -0.08
CA PHE A 58 5.79 0.61 1.20
C PHE A 58 4.56 0.30 2.07
N ALA A 59 3.58 1.20 2.11
CA ALA A 59 2.31 1.04 2.80
C ALA A 59 1.49 -0.13 2.26
N SER A 60 1.37 -0.22 0.93
CA SER A 60 0.70 -1.32 0.23
C SER A 60 1.34 -2.67 0.60
N CYS A 61 2.67 -2.75 0.57
CA CYS A 61 3.42 -3.94 0.96
C CYS A 61 3.28 -4.28 2.45
N THR A 62 3.26 -3.27 3.33
CA THR A 62 3.06 -3.47 4.78
C THR A 62 1.69 -4.09 5.06
N SER A 63 0.64 -3.52 4.47
CA SER A 63 -0.73 -4.04 4.58
C SER A 63 -0.85 -5.45 4.01
N SER A 64 -0.20 -5.72 2.87
CA SER A 64 -0.25 -7.05 2.23
C SER A 64 0.28 -8.18 3.11
N ILE A 65 1.27 -7.92 3.97
CA ILE A 65 1.81 -8.95 4.89
C ILE A 65 0.81 -9.22 6.01
N MET A 66 0.16 -8.18 6.54
CA MET A 66 -0.81 -8.35 7.61
C MET A 66 -1.99 -9.18 7.13
N ILE A 67 -2.54 -8.86 5.95
CA ILE A 67 -3.78 -9.49 5.48
C ILE A 67 -3.67 -10.98 5.10
N GLU A 68 -2.44 -11.51 5.04
CA GLU A 68 -2.15 -12.95 4.90
C GLU A 68 -2.21 -13.72 6.24
N HIS A 69 -2.46 -13.03 7.35
CA HIS A 69 -2.47 -13.60 8.70
C HIS A 69 -3.76 -13.21 9.43
N VAL A 70 -4.08 -13.92 10.52
CA VAL A 70 -5.28 -13.66 11.33
C VAL A 70 -4.88 -12.91 12.60
N GLY A 71 -5.59 -11.82 12.90
CA GLY A 71 -5.37 -11.05 14.13
C GLY A 71 -4.11 -10.16 14.09
N PRO A 72 -3.76 -9.52 15.22
CA PRO A 72 -2.73 -8.47 15.25
C PRO A 72 -1.29 -9.01 15.25
N ASP A 73 -1.10 -10.32 15.43
CA ASP A 73 0.22 -10.95 15.46
C ASP A 73 0.58 -11.51 14.08
N PHE A 74 1.49 -10.84 13.38
CA PHE A 74 1.97 -11.24 12.06
C PHE A 74 3.47 -10.93 11.88
N PRO A 75 4.20 -11.69 11.05
CA PRO A 75 5.66 -11.60 10.93
C PRO A 75 6.11 -10.41 10.07
N LEU A 76 5.82 -9.19 10.52
CA LEU A 76 6.22 -7.97 9.83
C LEU A 76 7.70 -7.65 10.07
N THR A 77 8.50 -7.73 9.00
CA THR A 77 9.89 -7.24 9.00
C THR A 77 10.09 -6.21 7.90
N GLU A 78 10.92 -5.21 8.15
CA GLU A 78 11.24 -4.19 7.15
C GLU A 78 11.83 -4.82 5.88
N THR A 79 12.68 -5.84 6.02
CA THR A 79 13.25 -6.59 4.89
C THR A 79 12.17 -7.21 3.99
N ALA A 80 11.16 -7.86 4.58
CA ALA A 80 10.06 -8.46 3.82
C ALA A 80 9.25 -7.39 3.08
N VAL A 81 8.97 -6.25 3.73
CA VAL A 81 8.27 -5.12 3.11
C VAL A 81 9.08 -4.56 1.93
N ARG A 82 10.39 -4.37 2.09
CA ARG A 82 11.27 -3.85 1.03
C ARG A 82 11.34 -4.77 -0.19
N GLN A 83 11.42 -6.08 0.02
CA GLN A 83 11.39 -7.06 -1.08
C GLN A 83 10.12 -6.95 -1.92
N ARG A 84 8.95 -6.78 -1.27
CA ARG A 84 7.69 -6.52 -1.97
C ARG A 84 7.67 -5.14 -2.64
N GLN A 85 8.21 -4.12 -1.96
CA GLN A 85 8.25 -2.74 -2.44
C GLN A 85 9.04 -2.61 -3.75
N GLU A 86 10.15 -3.33 -3.88
CA GLU A 86 10.96 -3.35 -5.11
C GLU A 86 10.13 -3.80 -6.33
N GLN A 87 9.25 -4.78 -6.15
CA GLN A 87 8.37 -5.25 -7.22
C GLN A 87 7.36 -4.16 -7.62
N LEU A 88 6.70 -3.53 -6.65
CA LEU A 88 5.73 -2.47 -6.91
C LEU A 88 6.36 -1.23 -7.54
N LEU A 89 7.57 -0.84 -7.11
CA LEU A 89 8.31 0.28 -7.70
C LEU A 89 8.80 -0.01 -9.12
N GLY A 90 8.98 -1.28 -9.48
CA GLY A 90 9.29 -1.70 -10.84
C GLY A 90 8.08 -1.69 -11.79
N MET A 91 6.86 -1.57 -11.26
CA MET A 91 5.65 -1.51 -12.09
C MET A 91 5.54 -0.14 -12.79
N THR A 92 5.25 -0.16 -14.08
CA THR A 92 5.03 1.05 -14.88
C THR A 92 3.61 1.08 -15.42
N GLY A 93 3.01 2.27 -15.50
CA GLY A 93 1.69 2.46 -16.09
C GLY A 93 0.51 1.91 -15.28
N PHE A 94 0.69 1.58 -13.99
CA PHE A 94 -0.43 1.20 -13.13
C PHE A 94 -1.43 2.35 -13.02
N LYS A 95 -2.71 2.01 -13.11
CA LYS A 95 -3.84 2.90 -12.87
C LYS A 95 -4.87 2.16 -12.04
N ALA A 96 -5.29 2.76 -10.93
CA ALA A 96 -6.34 2.18 -10.11
C ALA A 96 -7.64 2.12 -10.92
N ALA A 97 -8.26 0.94 -10.98
CA ALA A 97 -9.49 0.71 -11.73
C ALA A 97 -10.71 1.26 -10.98
N VAL A 98 -10.80 2.58 -10.87
CA VAL A 98 -11.94 3.26 -10.24
C VAL A 98 -12.91 3.72 -11.33
N THR A 99 -13.99 2.98 -11.52
CA THR A 99 -15.14 3.45 -12.31
C THR A 99 -15.99 4.37 -11.44
N VAL A 100 -16.13 5.63 -11.86
CA VAL A 100 -17.16 6.51 -11.33
C VAL A 100 -18.49 6.05 -11.93
N ASN A 101 -19.44 5.60 -11.11
CA ASN A 101 -20.81 5.43 -11.56
C ASN A 101 -21.33 6.83 -11.93
N ALA A 102 -21.52 7.06 -13.23
CA ALA A 102 -22.16 8.26 -13.76
C ALA A 102 -23.68 8.19 -13.60
#